data_AF-A0A8K0JN06-F1
#
_entry.id   AF-A0A8K0JN06-F1
#
_cell.length_a   1.000
_cell.length_b   1.000
_cell.length_c   1.000
_cell.angle_alpha   90.00
_cell.angle_beta   90.00
_cell.angle_gamma   90.00
#
_symmetry.space_group_name_H-M   'P 1'
#
loop_
_entity.id
_entity.type
_entity.pdbx_description
1 polymer ?
#
loop_
_entity_poly.entity_id
_entity_poly.type
_entity_poly.pdbx_seq_one_letter_code
_entity_poly.pdbx_strand_id
1 'polypeptide(L)'
;MVLALSRSLAITRLVFRPIALASRPAPYYHTSYSTITQKRTTKMSDKEEQSAKLDLDYTSERAEELKENIEAVQKEIDEVWAEVEGQGGVKPRLVAVSKLKPASDIKALYDAGYRHFGENYIQEMVDKAHALPSDIKWHFIGALQSNKAKLAASIPNLYVLETLSSIKTANMLNKSTPDDQTLNVYIQINTSSEDAKSGVQPLSLSKGSDPEPNPEASELIDLATHILTECPRLRLHGLMTIGSLSASTSNSSDGGNPDFDTLKSTRTALVQALKSKGVKGAPESEGELELSMGMSADFKEAVKQGSSGVRVGTRIFGERPKKVKAGDGQGVTK
;
A
#
# COMPACT_ATOMS: atom_id res chain seq x y z
N MET A 1 -12.04 -21.01 -70.33
CA MET A 1 -13.09 -21.83 -70.97
C MET A 1 -12.62 -23.27 -70.87
N VAL A 2 -13.41 -24.16 -70.23
CA VAL A 2 -12.94 -25.46 -69.63
C VAL A 2 -11.82 -25.24 -68.57
N LEU A 3 -11.41 -26.09 -67.61
CA LEU A 3 -11.79 -27.40 -67.01
C LEU A 3 -11.97 -27.22 -65.46
N ALA A 4 -12.39 -28.19 -64.62
CA ALA A 4 -13.41 -29.26 -64.72
C ALA A 4 -13.58 -30.01 -63.36
N LEU A 5 -14.82 -30.44 -63.06
CA LEU A 5 -15.23 -31.66 -62.33
C LEU A 5 -14.76 -32.03 -60.89
N SER A 6 -15.79 -32.36 -60.07
CA SER A 6 -15.84 -33.42 -59.02
C SER A 6 -15.22 -33.11 -57.65
N ARG A 7 -15.90 -33.29 -56.50
CA ARG A 7 -16.62 -34.51 -56.05
C ARG A 7 -17.77 -34.23 -55.06
N SER A 8 -18.66 -35.22 -54.95
CA SER A 8 -19.72 -35.32 -53.92
C SER A 8 -19.24 -36.12 -52.70
N LEU A 9 -19.74 -35.81 -51.49
CA LEU A 9 -20.16 -36.85 -50.52
C LEU A 9 -21.09 -36.34 -49.39
N ALA A 10 -22.14 -37.14 -49.17
CA ALA A 10 -23.10 -37.23 -48.05
C ALA A 10 -23.00 -36.33 -46.80
N ILE A 11 -24.14 -35.70 -46.46
CA ILE A 11 -24.45 -35.19 -45.10
C ILE A 11 -25.31 -36.24 -44.37
N THR A 12 -24.75 -36.91 -43.36
CA THR A 12 -25.49 -37.85 -42.51
C THR A 12 -26.14 -37.11 -41.34
N ARG A 13 -27.48 -37.02 -41.33
CA ARG A 13 -28.24 -36.54 -40.16
C ARG A 13 -28.17 -37.58 -39.03
N LEU A 14 -27.52 -37.26 -37.92
CA LEU A 14 -27.66 -38.03 -36.68
C LEU A 14 -28.87 -37.52 -35.88
N VAL A 15 -29.84 -38.40 -35.62
CA VAL A 15 -31.00 -38.12 -34.76
C VAL A 15 -30.71 -38.69 -33.38
N PHE A 16 -30.54 -37.83 -32.38
CA PHE A 16 -30.44 -38.26 -30.98
C PHE A 16 -31.83 -38.51 -30.40
N ARG A 17 -32.10 -39.75 -29.96
CA ARG A 17 -33.22 -40.09 -29.08
C ARG A 17 -32.81 -39.91 -27.62
N PRO A 18 -33.67 -39.38 -26.74
CA PRO A 18 -33.43 -39.40 -25.30
C PRO A 18 -33.67 -40.81 -24.74
N ILE A 19 -32.76 -41.28 -23.89
CA ILE A 19 -32.95 -42.49 -23.07
C ILE A 19 -33.11 -42.04 -21.62
N ALA A 20 -34.26 -42.32 -21.03
CA ALA A 20 -34.47 -42.15 -19.60
C ALA A 20 -33.93 -43.37 -18.85
N LEU A 21 -33.08 -43.16 -17.84
CA LEU A 21 -32.72 -44.17 -16.86
C LEU A 21 -33.27 -43.79 -15.48
N ALA A 22 -34.18 -44.60 -14.96
CA ALA A 22 -34.66 -44.49 -13.59
C ALA A 22 -33.78 -45.34 -12.66
N SER A 23 -33.24 -44.73 -11.60
CA SER A 23 -32.51 -45.44 -10.55
C SER A 23 -33.45 -45.89 -9.42
N ARG A 24 -33.37 -47.17 -9.05
CA ARG A 24 -34.05 -47.76 -7.88
C ARG A 24 -33.14 -47.71 -6.64
N PRO A 25 -33.69 -47.65 -5.42
CA PRO A 25 -32.90 -47.53 -4.19
C PRO A 25 -32.28 -48.87 -3.73
N ALA A 26 -31.16 -48.76 -3.00
CA ALA A 26 -30.49 -49.87 -2.32
C ALA A 26 -30.95 -50.00 -0.84
N PRO A 27 -30.81 -51.18 -0.19
CA PRO A 27 -31.54 -51.50 1.02
C PRO A 27 -30.93 -50.95 2.32
N TYR A 28 -31.80 -50.68 3.29
CA TYR A 28 -31.46 -50.38 4.68
C TYR A 28 -30.91 -51.61 5.41
N TYR A 29 -29.87 -51.41 6.23
CA TYR A 29 -29.59 -52.27 7.38
C TYR A 29 -29.68 -51.44 8.67
N HIS A 30 -30.53 -51.91 9.58
CA HIS A 30 -30.80 -51.30 10.87
C HIS A 30 -30.00 -52.06 11.93
N THR A 31 -29.10 -51.38 12.64
CA THR A 31 -28.59 -51.91 13.92
C THR A 31 -28.65 -50.80 14.95
N SER A 32 -29.67 -50.86 15.80
CA SER A 32 -29.87 -49.93 16.90
C SER A 32 -29.04 -50.32 18.11
N TYR A 33 -28.27 -49.38 18.66
CA TYR A 33 -28.16 -49.24 20.11
C TYR A 33 -28.35 -47.78 20.49
N SER A 34 -29.15 -47.60 21.54
CA SER A 34 -29.80 -46.34 21.88
C SER A 34 -29.11 -45.61 23.03
N THR A 35 -29.07 -44.28 22.92
CA THR A 35 -29.08 -43.33 24.05
C THR A 35 -27.84 -43.28 24.96
N ILE A 36 -27.08 -42.18 24.87
CA ILE A 36 -26.98 -41.19 25.95
C ILE A 36 -26.92 -39.81 25.28
N THR A 37 -27.96 -39.02 25.49
CA THR A 37 -28.02 -37.61 25.06
C THR A 37 -27.74 -36.72 26.26
N GLN A 38 -26.53 -36.19 26.39
CA GLN A 38 -26.27 -35.09 27.34
C GLN A 38 -25.44 -33.98 26.70
N LYS A 39 -26.13 -32.85 26.47
CA LYS A 39 -25.64 -31.47 26.44
C LYS A 39 -24.15 -31.28 26.13
N ARG A 40 -23.84 -31.09 24.85
CA ARG A 40 -22.76 -30.17 24.41
C ARG A 40 -23.34 -28.95 23.72
N THR A 41 -24.21 -28.25 24.47
CA THR A 41 -24.58 -26.86 24.17
C THR A 41 -23.34 -25.99 24.25
N THR A 42 -23.03 -25.30 23.15
CA THR A 42 -22.38 -23.98 23.12
C THR A 42 -21.29 -23.73 24.16
N LYS A 43 -20.06 -24.15 23.82
CA LYS A 43 -18.84 -23.44 24.20
C LYS A 43 -17.95 -23.27 22.97
N MET A 44 -18.44 -22.48 22.01
CA MET A 44 -17.53 -21.63 21.24
C MET A 44 -16.96 -20.66 22.26
N SER A 45 -15.71 -20.86 22.66
CA SER A 45 -15.08 -20.07 23.71
C SER A 45 -14.80 -18.67 23.18
N ASP A 46 -15.44 -17.65 23.78
CA ASP A 46 -14.92 -16.43 24.44
C ASP A 46 -13.48 -15.94 24.14
N LYS A 47 -12.90 -16.27 22.98
CA LYS A 47 -11.50 -15.99 22.57
C LYS A 47 -11.39 -15.21 21.27
N GLU A 48 -12.50 -15.04 20.54
CA GLU A 48 -12.58 -14.18 19.35
C GLU A 48 -13.12 -12.78 19.70
N GLU A 49 -13.66 -12.59 20.91
CA GLU A 49 -14.31 -11.34 21.36
C GLU A 49 -13.46 -10.52 22.36
N GLN A 50 -12.15 -10.78 22.42
CA GLN A 50 -11.23 -10.07 23.33
C GLN A 50 -10.03 -9.44 22.60
N SER A 51 -10.30 -8.89 21.41
CA SER A 51 -9.59 -7.67 21.01
C SER A 51 -9.90 -6.58 22.05
N ALA A 52 -8.89 -5.93 22.60
CA ALA A 52 -9.11 -4.79 23.47
C ALA A 52 -9.74 -3.68 22.62
N LYS A 53 -11.06 -3.48 22.77
CA LYS A 53 -11.83 -2.49 22.00
C LYS A 53 -11.14 -1.13 22.17
N LEU A 54 -10.55 -0.64 21.08
CA LEU A 54 -9.77 0.60 21.11
C LEU A 54 -10.67 1.74 21.57
N ASP A 55 -10.15 2.55 22.48
CA ASP A 55 -10.84 3.75 22.91
C ASP A 55 -10.87 4.76 21.74
N LEU A 56 -12.08 5.23 21.44
CA LEU A 56 -12.37 6.18 20.37
C LEU A 56 -12.83 7.52 20.92
N ASP A 57 -13.05 7.65 22.23
CA ASP A 57 -13.51 8.88 22.85
C ASP A 57 -12.36 9.90 22.89
N TYR A 58 -12.67 11.14 22.53
CA TYR A 58 -11.73 12.26 22.49
C TYR A 58 -12.36 13.49 23.15
N THR A 59 -11.54 14.39 23.68
CA THR A 59 -12.03 15.68 24.20
C THR A 59 -12.24 16.67 23.07
N SER A 60 -13.20 17.59 23.21
CA SER A 60 -13.42 18.66 22.22
C SER A 60 -12.17 19.53 22.01
N GLU A 61 -11.41 19.77 23.08
CA GLU A 61 -10.12 20.47 23.03
C GLU A 61 -9.10 19.76 22.14
N ARG A 62 -8.92 18.44 22.32
CA ARG A 62 -8.00 17.64 21.49
C ARG A 62 -8.45 17.55 20.03
N ALA A 63 -9.77 17.49 19.80
CA ALA A 63 -10.32 17.47 18.44
C ALA A 63 -10.06 18.78 17.70
N GLU A 64 -10.26 19.93 18.35
CA GLU A 64 -10.00 21.23 17.73
C GLU A 64 -8.49 21.44 17.50
N GLU A 65 -7.63 21.08 18.46
CA GLU A 65 -6.15 21.12 18.30
C GLU A 65 -5.69 20.31 17.07
N LEU A 66 -6.17 19.07 16.93
CA LEU A 66 -5.84 18.21 15.79
C LEU A 66 -6.35 18.81 14.46
N LYS A 67 -7.54 19.40 14.46
CA LYS A 67 -8.16 20.04 13.31
C LYS A 67 -7.39 21.29 12.88
N GLU A 68 -7.09 22.21 13.81
CA GLU A 68 -6.27 23.39 13.55
C GLU A 68 -4.89 22.99 12.99
N ASN A 69 -4.25 21.98 13.59
CA ASN A 69 -2.95 21.48 13.14
C ASN A 69 -2.99 20.90 11.72
N ILE A 70 -4.03 20.14 11.35
CA ILE A 70 -4.12 19.57 9.99
C ILE A 70 -4.50 20.62 8.95
N GLU A 71 -5.40 21.55 9.28
CA GLU A 71 -5.79 22.67 8.43
C GLU A 71 -4.61 23.61 8.17
N ALA A 72 -3.76 23.86 9.17
CA ALA A 72 -2.52 24.62 9.00
C ALA A 72 -1.53 23.94 8.03
N VAL A 73 -1.34 22.62 8.14
CA VAL A 73 -0.49 21.87 7.20
C VAL A 73 -1.09 21.83 5.79
N GLN A 74 -2.41 21.70 5.66
CA GLN A 74 -3.10 21.80 4.36
C GLN A 74 -2.90 23.18 3.75
N LYS A 75 -3.07 24.27 4.51
CA LYS A 75 -2.83 25.63 4.06
C LYS A 75 -1.39 25.84 3.57
N GLU A 76 -0.40 25.32 4.29
CA GLU A 76 1.01 25.36 3.88
C GLU A 76 1.30 24.54 2.61
N ILE A 77 0.56 23.47 2.34
CA ILE A 77 0.62 22.72 1.07
C ILE A 77 -0.02 23.53 -0.06
N ASP A 78 -1.18 24.15 0.21
CA ASP A 78 -1.94 24.93 -0.76
C ASP A 78 -1.19 26.20 -1.21
N GLU A 79 -0.55 26.90 -0.27
CA GLU A 79 0.31 28.05 -0.54
C GLU A 79 1.48 27.68 -1.46
N VAL A 80 2.19 26.59 -1.15
CA VAL A 80 3.34 26.14 -1.95
C VAL A 80 2.90 25.52 -3.28
N TRP A 81 1.75 24.84 -3.32
CA TRP A 81 1.19 24.30 -4.56
C TRP A 81 0.82 25.42 -5.55
N ALA A 82 0.26 26.53 -5.07
CA ALA A 82 -0.06 27.68 -5.91
C ALA A 82 1.17 28.33 -6.56
N GLU A 83 2.37 28.18 -6.00
CA GLU A 83 3.64 28.60 -6.63
C GLU A 83 4.04 27.74 -7.84
N VAL A 84 3.57 26.48 -7.91
CA VAL A 84 4.08 25.47 -8.86
C VAL A 84 3.02 24.77 -9.72
N GLU A 85 1.72 24.97 -9.48
CA GLU A 85 0.66 24.23 -10.18
C GLU A 85 0.65 24.43 -11.70
N GLY A 86 1.12 25.58 -12.18
CA GLY A 86 1.30 25.87 -13.61
C GLY A 86 2.45 25.09 -14.28
N GLN A 87 3.28 24.37 -13.51
CA GLN A 87 4.39 23.55 -14.01
C GLN A 87 3.96 22.11 -14.32
N GLY A 88 2.70 21.76 -14.04
CA GLY A 88 2.13 20.42 -14.21
C GLY A 88 2.30 19.53 -12.98
N GLY A 89 1.61 18.39 -12.98
CA GLY A 89 1.53 17.47 -11.84
C GLY A 89 0.13 17.46 -11.21
N VAL A 90 0.05 17.05 -9.94
CA VAL A 90 -1.20 16.98 -9.17
C VAL A 90 -0.98 17.57 -7.77
N LYS A 91 -2.01 18.24 -7.23
CA LYS A 91 -1.98 18.78 -5.87
C LYS A 91 -1.63 17.66 -4.87
N PRO A 92 -0.58 17.82 -4.04
CA PRO A 92 -0.12 16.75 -3.16
C PRO A 92 -1.18 16.29 -2.17
N ARG A 93 -1.37 14.98 -2.08
CA ARG A 93 -2.20 14.34 -1.06
C ARG A 93 -1.48 14.40 0.29
N LEU A 94 -2.01 15.17 1.24
CA LEU A 94 -1.58 15.05 2.63
C LEU A 94 -1.98 13.68 3.17
N VAL A 95 -1.04 12.96 3.80
CA VAL A 95 -1.26 11.72 4.55
C VAL A 95 -0.87 11.93 6.01
N ALA A 96 -1.84 11.85 6.93
CA ALA A 96 -1.61 12.06 8.36
C ALA A 96 -1.03 10.79 9.01
N VAL A 97 0.25 10.84 9.36
CA VAL A 97 1.01 9.72 9.92
C VAL A 97 0.68 9.56 11.41
N SER A 98 -0.19 8.59 11.71
CA SER A 98 -0.83 8.39 13.01
C SER A 98 -0.24 7.24 13.84
N LYS A 99 0.91 6.71 13.42
CA LYS A 99 1.67 5.69 14.17
C LYS A 99 1.93 6.10 15.62
N LEU A 100 1.72 5.16 16.53
CA LEU A 100 1.82 5.32 17.99
C LEU A 100 0.87 6.39 18.58
N LYS A 101 -0.14 6.85 17.83
CA LYS A 101 -1.22 7.72 18.31
C LYS A 101 -2.48 6.89 18.57
N PRO A 102 -3.33 7.26 19.56
CA PRO A 102 -4.54 6.52 19.87
C PRO A 102 -5.53 6.54 18.70
N ALA A 103 -6.45 5.58 18.66
CA ALA A 103 -7.49 5.55 17.62
C ALA A 103 -8.47 6.73 17.76
N SER A 104 -8.65 7.28 18.96
CA SER A 104 -9.43 8.50 19.21
C SER A 104 -8.87 9.75 18.50
N ASP A 105 -7.54 9.94 18.43
CA ASP A 105 -6.91 11.02 17.63
C ASP A 105 -7.29 10.88 16.12
N ILE A 106 -7.35 9.64 15.62
CA ILE A 106 -7.73 9.36 14.22
C ILE A 106 -9.23 9.57 14.02
N LYS A 107 -10.06 9.17 14.99
CA LYS A 107 -11.52 9.37 14.98
C LYS A 107 -11.88 10.86 14.98
N ALA A 108 -11.20 11.68 15.78
CA ALA A 108 -11.41 13.13 15.81
C ALA A 108 -11.16 13.78 14.43
N LEU A 109 -10.03 13.45 13.78
CA LEU A 109 -9.73 13.92 12.42
C LEU A 109 -10.69 13.34 11.37
N TYR A 110 -11.15 12.11 11.54
CA TYR A 110 -12.16 11.51 10.67
C TYR A 110 -13.50 12.27 10.75
N ASP A 111 -13.93 12.64 11.96
CA ASP A 111 -15.17 13.38 12.19
C ASP A 111 -15.06 14.83 11.66
N ALA A 112 -13.85 15.40 11.63
CA ALA A 112 -13.53 16.63 10.90
C ALA A 112 -13.47 16.46 9.36
N GLY A 113 -13.84 15.29 8.83
CA GLY A 113 -13.94 15.02 7.38
C GLY A 113 -12.67 14.48 6.72
N TYR A 114 -11.57 14.33 7.45
CA TYR A 114 -10.31 13.83 6.90
C TYR A 114 -10.30 12.30 6.73
N ARG A 115 -9.50 11.76 5.80
CA ARG A 115 -9.60 10.33 5.38
C ARG A 115 -8.28 9.59 5.14
N HIS A 116 -7.14 10.27 4.95
CA HIS A 116 -5.90 9.64 4.49
C HIS A 116 -4.89 9.45 5.63
N PHE A 117 -4.83 8.26 6.21
CA PHE A 117 -4.02 7.99 7.41
C PHE A 117 -2.87 7.02 7.13
N GLY A 118 -1.67 7.37 7.61
CA GLY A 118 -0.43 6.61 7.40
C GLY A 118 0.01 5.85 8.64
N GLU A 119 0.24 4.53 8.49
CA GLU A 119 0.70 3.65 9.57
C GLU A 119 2.01 2.93 9.26
N ASN A 120 2.81 2.72 10.31
CA ASN A 120 4.13 2.05 10.21
C ASN A 120 4.12 0.61 10.73
N TYR A 121 3.16 0.22 11.56
CA TYR A 121 3.13 -1.09 12.20
C TYR A 121 1.87 -1.83 11.77
N ILE A 122 2.02 -2.96 11.09
CA ILE A 122 0.88 -3.61 10.43
C ILE A 122 -0.17 -4.13 11.41
N GLN A 123 0.23 -4.53 12.62
CA GLN A 123 -0.72 -4.95 13.65
C GLN A 123 -1.54 -3.76 14.16
N GLU A 124 -0.87 -2.64 14.47
CA GLU A 124 -1.53 -1.38 14.87
C GLU A 124 -2.52 -0.91 13.81
N MET A 125 -2.16 -1.03 12.52
CA MET A 125 -3.05 -0.70 11.41
C MET A 125 -4.27 -1.63 11.32
N VAL A 126 -4.09 -2.95 11.49
CA VAL A 126 -5.21 -3.93 11.52
C VAL A 126 -6.17 -3.60 12.67
N ASP A 127 -5.65 -3.39 13.87
CA ASP A 127 -6.44 -3.13 15.07
C ASP A 127 -7.23 -1.81 14.91
N LYS A 128 -6.58 -0.76 14.37
CA LYS A 128 -7.22 0.52 14.03
C LYS A 128 -8.26 0.40 12.91
N ALA A 129 -7.97 -0.35 11.84
CA ALA A 129 -8.89 -0.52 10.71
C ALA A 129 -10.15 -1.31 11.07
N HIS A 130 -10.09 -2.19 12.06
CA HIS A 130 -11.28 -2.86 12.61
C HIS A 130 -12.12 -1.95 13.52
N ALA A 131 -11.49 -0.99 14.23
CA ALA A 131 -12.18 -0.11 15.17
C ALA A 131 -12.76 1.17 14.53
N LEU A 132 -12.17 1.63 13.43
CA LEU A 132 -12.48 2.90 12.78
C LEU A 132 -13.33 2.73 11.51
N PRO A 133 -13.96 3.81 10.99
CA PRO A 133 -14.84 3.72 9.83
C PRO A 133 -14.16 3.22 8.54
N SER A 134 -14.90 2.42 7.77
CA SER A 134 -14.40 1.67 6.62
C SER A 134 -14.10 2.52 5.36
N ASP A 135 -14.47 3.80 5.34
CA ASP A 135 -14.14 4.74 4.26
C ASP A 135 -12.83 5.53 4.51
N ILE A 136 -12.15 5.27 5.64
CA ILE A 136 -10.73 5.64 5.79
C ILE A 136 -9.91 5.02 4.67
N LYS A 137 -8.94 5.78 4.15
CA LYS A 137 -7.97 5.34 3.15
C LYS A 137 -6.63 5.13 3.86
N TRP A 138 -6.32 3.88 4.17
CA TRP A 138 -5.09 3.53 4.89
C TRP A 138 -3.87 3.48 3.97
N HIS A 139 -2.78 4.11 4.39
CA HIS A 139 -1.47 4.11 3.73
C HIS A 139 -0.49 3.31 4.58
N PHE A 140 0.00 2.16 4.11
CA PHE A 140 1.04 1.42 4.82
C PHE A 140 2.44 1.90 4.42
N ILE A 141 3.09 2.60 5.35
CA ILE A 141 4.35 3.33 5.14
C ILE A 141 5.50 2.82 6.05
N GLY A 142 5.33 1.63 6.63
CA GLY A 142 6.37 0.90 7.36
C GLY A 142 6.92 -0.27 6.55
N ALA A 143 8.04 -0.86 6.95
CA ALA A 143 8.62 -2.01 6.25
C ALA A 143 7.73 -3.26 6.41
N LEU A 144 7.16 -3.77 5.31
CA LEU A 144 6.34 -5.00 5.36
C LEU A 144 7.22 -6.25 5.30
N GLN A 145 7.17 -7.05 6.36
CA GLN A 145 7.73 -8.40 6.34
C GLN A 145 6.85 -9.33 5.47
N SER A 146 7.45 -10.11 4.58
CA SER A 146 6.71 -10.98 3.63
C SER A 146 5.69 -11.95 4.27
N ASN A 147 5.93 -12.41 5.50
CA ASN A 147 4.99 -13.24 6.27
C ASN A 147 3.78 -12.47 6.84
N LYS A 148 3.79 -11.14 6.79
CA LYS A 148 2.70 -10.24 7.22
C LYS A 148 1.80 -9.79 6.07
N ALA A 149 2.09 -10.18 4.82
CA ALA A 149 1.27 -9.85 3.65
C ALA A 149 -0.21 -10.22 3.80
N LYS A 150 -0.52 -11.34 4.47
CA LYS A 150 -1.91 -11.74 4.76
C LYS A 150 -2.65 -10.77 5.70
N LEU A 151 -1.93 -10.12 6.62
CA LEU A 151 -2.52 -9.11 7.52
C LEU A 151 -2.71 -7.77 6.82
N ALA A 152 -1.86 -7.41 5.86
CA ALA A 152 -2.08 -6.26 5.00
C ALA A 152 -3.30 -6.46 4.10
N ALA A 153 -3.40 -7.62 3.47
CA ALA A 153 -4.52 -7.96 2.59
C ALA A 153 -5.86 -8.20 3.31
N SER A 154 -5.87 -8.34 4.64
CA SER A 154 -7.12 -8.45 5.42
C SER A 154 -7.75 -7.09 5.77
N ILE A 155 -7.12 -5.97 5.40
CA ILE A 155 -7.65 -4.62 5.59
C ILE A 155 -8.36 -4.19 4.29
N PRO A 156 -9.71 -4.20 4.22
CA PRO A 156 -10.42 -4.00 2.95
C PRO A 156 -10.24 -2.60 2.35
N ASN A 157 -9.91 -1.62 3.21
CA ASN A 157 -9.69 -0.22 2.86
C ASN A 157 -8.20 0.17 2.95
N LEU A 158 -7.29 -0.79 2.75
CA LEU A 158 -5.88 -0.51 2.50
C LEU A 158 -5.72 0.16 1.13
N TYR A 159 -5.67 1.49 1.14
CA TYR A 159 -5.64 2.32 -0.06
C TYR A 159 -4.32 2.12 -0.83
N VAL A 160 -3.18 2.06 -0.14
CA VAL A 160 -1.87 1.83 -0.75
C VAL A 160 -0.87 1.23 0.25
N LEU A 161 0.03 0.38 -0.25
CA LEU A 161 1.27 0.02 0.43
C LEU A 161 2.45 0.70 -0.25
N GLU A 162 3.16 1.56 0.46
CA GLU A 162 4.16 2.46 -0.13
C GLU A 162 5.59 1.92 -0.07
N THR A 163 5.79 0.78 0.59
CA THR A 163 7.11 0.27 1.02
C THR A 163 7.52 -1.02 0.31
N LEU A 164 7.00 -1.28 -0.89
CA LEU A 164 7.32 -2.49 -1.62
C LEU A 164 8.76 -2.42 -2.14
N SER A 165 9.57 -3.44 -1.83
CA SER A 165 11.00 -3.44 -2.22
C SER A 165 11.54 -4.82 -2.60
N SER A 166 10.68 -5.81 -2.90
CA SER A 166 11.14 -7.11 -3.41
C SER A 166 10.03 -7.92 -4.08
N ILE A 167 10.42 -8.74 -5.06
CA ILE A 167 9.54 -9.69 -5.76
C ILE A 167 8.90 -10.68 -4.78
N LYS A 168 9.63 -11.08 -3.72
CA LYS A 168 9.10 -11.96 -2.67
C LYS A 168 7.92 -11.35 -1.94
N THR A 169 8.01 -10.09 -1.52
CA THR A 169 6.88 -9.40 -0.87
C THR A 169 5.76 -9.11 -1.86
N ALA A 170 6.07 -8.78 -3.12
CA ALA A 170 5.06 -8.60 -4.18
C ALA A 170 4.24 -9.88 -4.39
N ASN A 171 4.89 -11.03 -4.56
CA ASN A 171 4.22 -12.33 -4.68
C ASN A 171 3.36 -12.68 -3.46
N MET A 172 3.84 -12.40 -2.26
CA MET A 172 3.08 -12.68 -1.03
C MET A 172 1.88 -11.76 -0.86
N LEU A 173 1.99 -10.47 -1.23
CA LEU A 173 0.88 -9.53 -1.26
C LEU A 173 -0.13 -9.92 -2.34
N ASN A 174 0.31 -10.08 -3.59
CA ASN A 174 -0.54 -10.53 -4.70
C ASN A 174 -1.28 -11.82 -4.34
N LYS A 175 -0.62 -12.83 -3.76
CA LYS A 175 -1.27 -14.08 -3.31
C LYS A 175 -2.28 -13.88 -2.18
N SER A 176 -2.14 -12.84 -1.36
CA SER A 176 -3.00 -12.61 -0.19
C SER A 176 -4.18 -11.68 -0.47
N THR A 177 -4.04 -10.74 -1.41
CA THR A 177 -5.14 -9.84 -1.85
C THR A 177 -6.31 -10.67 -2.40
N PRO A 178 -7.57 -10.36 -2.02
CA PRO A 178 -8.77 -11.01 -2.59
C PRO A 178 -8.87 -10.88 -4.12
N ASP A 179 -9.49 -11.87 -4.76
CA ASP A 179 -9.60 -11.93 -6.24
C ASP A 179 -10.46 -10.83 -6.87
N ASP A 180 -11.33 -10.18 -6.08
CA ASP A 180 -12.18 -9.06 -6.45
C ASP A 180 -11.54 -7.68 -6.13
N GLN A 181 -10.31 -7.65 -5.62
CA GLN A 181 -9.62 -6.43 -5.19
C GLN A 181 -8.28 -6.22 -5.91
N THR A 182 -7.83 -4.97 -5.92
CA THR A 182 -6.51 -4.60 -6.42
C THR A 182 -5.86 -3.62 -5.45
N LEU A 183 -4.74 -4.03 -4.85
CA LEU A 183 -3.99 -3.20 -3.92
C LEU A 183 -3.03 -2.28 -4.68
N ASN A 184 -3.10 -0.97 -4.44
CA ASN A 184 -2.08 -0.05 -4.93
C ASN A 184 -0.76 -0.30 -4.21
N VAL A 185 0.34 -0.30 -4.96
CA VAL A 185 1.69 -0.38 -4.41
C VAL A 185 2.57 0.73 -4.97
N TYR A 186 3.38 1.36 -4.11
CA TYR A 186 4.56 2.09 -4.55
C TYR A 186 5.81 1.25 -4.29
N ILE A 187 6.80 1.39 -5.17
CA ILE A 187 8.13 0.82 -4.91
C ILE A 187 8.93 1.84 -4.10
N GLN A 188 9.49 1.39 -2.97
CA GLN A 188 10.38 2.22 -2.15
C GLN A 188 11.78 2.24 -2.75
N ILE A 189 12.28 3.43 -3.03
CA ILE A 189 13.63 3.69 -3.56
C ILE A 189 14.52 4.21 -2.43
N ASN A 190 15.74 3.69 -2.33
CA ASN A 190 16.78 4.27 -1.47
C ASN A 190 17.50 5.39 -2.22
N THR A 191 16.97 6.61 -2.17
CA THR A 191 17.58 7.79 -2.83
C THR A 191 18.80 8.35 -2.10
N SER A 192 19.09 7.87 -0.89
CA SER A 192 19.90 8.58 0.09
C SER A 192 21.39 8.22 0.11
N SER A 193 21.86 7.44 -0.87
CA SER A 193 23.26 6.98 -1.02
C SER A 193 23.87 6.25 0.20
N GLU A 194 23.06 5.89 1.19
CA GLU A 194 23.47 5.14 2.39
C GLU A 194 23.02 3.68 2.27
N ASP A 195 23.99 2.75 2.17
CA ASP A 195 23.73 1.30 2.03
C ASP A 195 22.86 0.70 3.14
N ALA A 196 22.84 1.32 4.32
CA ALA A 196 22.09 0.87 5.48
C ALA A 196 20.57 1.15 5.43
N LYS A 197 20.09 1.91 4.44
CA LYS A 197 18.67 2.29 4.32
C LYS A 197 17.88 1.36 3.41
N SER A 198 16.62 1.15 3.79
CA SER A 198 15.68 0.28 3.09
C SER A 198 15.18 0.90 1.78
N GLY A 199 15.13 0.09 0.72
CA GLY A 199 14.59 0.43 -0.59
C GLY A 199 15.35 -0.32 -1.68
N VAL A 200 14.80 -0.32 -2.89
CA VAL A 200 15.53 -0.72 -4.09
C VAL A 200 16.46 0.42 -4.51
N GLN A 201 17.61 0.10 -5.10
CA GLN A 201 18.52 1.14 -5.60
C GLN A 201 17.88 1.96 -6.74
N PRO A 202 18.17 3.27 -6.83
CA PRO A 202 17.62 4.13 -7.87
C PRO A 202 18.17 3.76 -9.25
N LEU A 203 17.42 4.10 -10.29
CA LEU A 203 17.94 4.09 -11.66
C LEU A 203 18.71 5.37 -11.89
N SER A 204 20.03 5.33 -11.63
CA SER A 204 20.93 6.40 -12.01
C SER A 204 20.93 6.56 -13.53
N LEU A 205 20.31 7.63 -14.03
CA LEU A 205 20.67 8.18 -15.34
C LEU A 205 22.09 8.74 -15.20
N SER A 206 23.03 8.19 -15.95
CA SER A 206 24.46 8.46 -15.86
C SER A 206 24.78 9.97 -15.88
N LYS A 207 25.27 10.48 -14.75
CA LYS A 207 25.81 11.84 -14.64
C LYS A 207 27.32 11.78 -14.43
N GLY A 208 28.03 11.54 -15.53
CA GLY A 208 29.50 11.51 -15.55
C GLY A 208 30.08 10.13 -15.88
N SER A 209 31.41 10.08 -15.91
CA SER A 209 32.25 9.03 -16.49
C SER A 209 32.30 7.68 -15.76
N ASP A 210 31.32 7.38 -14.91
CA ASP A 210 31.15 6.04 -14.38
C ASP A 210 30.68 5.09 -15.51
N PRO A 211 31.05 3.80 -15.49
CA PRO A 211 30.53 2.85 -16.46
C PRO A 211 29.01 2.82 -16.41
N GLU A 212 28.36 3.03 -17.56
CA GLU A 212 26.90 2.97 -17.76
C GLU A 212 26.30 1.85 -16.89
N PRO A 213 25.38 2.16 -15.97
CA PRO A 213 24.77 1.13 -15.14
C PRO A 213 24.00 0.20 -16.06
N ASN A 214 24.46 -1.06 -16.16
CA ASN A 214 23.96 -2.01 -17.17
C ASN A 214 22.42 -2.05 -17.16
N PRO A 215 21.74 -1.52 -18.21
CA PRO A 215 20.27 -1.42 -18.24
C PRO A 215 19.55 -2.78 -18.25
N GLU A 216 20.29 -3.87 -18.39
CA GLU A 216 19.77 -5.22 -18.43
C GLU A 216 19.54 -5.85 -17.04
N ALA A 217 20.15 -5.34 -15.96
CA ALA A 217 20.16 -5.99 -14.64
C ALA A 217 19.86 -5.03 -13.47
N SER A 218 18.70 -4.37 -13.49
CA SER A 218 18.23 -3.54 -12.37
C SER A 218 17.09 -4.22 -11.60
N GLU A 219 17.28 -4.43 -10.30
CA GLU A 219 16.24 -4.94 -9.39
C GLU A 219 14.95 -4.10 -9.45
N LEU A 220 15.04 -2.79 -9.73
CA LEU A 220 13.86 -1.93 -9.86
C LEU A 220 13.05 -2.26 -11.12
N ILE A 221 13.74 -2.47 -12.24
CA ILE A 221 13.10 -2.85 -13.51
C ILE A 221 12.49 -4.25 -13.37
N ASP A 222 13.20 -5.19 -12.76
CA ASP A 222 12.73 -6.56 -12.54
C ASP A 222 11.50 -6.58 -11.63
N LEU A 223 11.53 -5.84 -10.51
CA LEU A 223 10.40 -5.72 -9.58
C LEU A 223 9.19 -5.04 -10.25
N ALA A 224 9.38 -3.94 -10.97
CA ALA A 224 8.29 -3.26 -11.66
C ALA A 224 7.68 -4.15 -12.76
N THR A 225 8.51 -4.83 -13.55
CA THR A 225 8.07 -5.79 -14.57
C THR A 225 7.27 -6.92 -13.93
N HIS A 226 7.77 -7.51 -12.84
CA HIS A 226 7.09 -8.59 -12.10
C HIS A 226 5.73 -8.15 -11.53
N ILE A 227 5.61 -6.91 -11.04
CA ILE A 227 4.32 -6.37 -10.59
C ILE A 227 3.35 -6.24 -11.76
N LEU A 228 3.80 -5.74 -12.91
CA LEU A 228 2.95 -5.48 -14.07
C LEU A 228 2.51 -6.75 -14.81
N THR A 229 3.35 -7.79 -14.89
CA THR A 229 3.03 -9.01 -15.64
C THR A 229 2.50 -10.16 -14.77
N GLU A 230 3.01 -10.33 -13.55
CA GLU A 230 2.73 -11.51 -12.69
C GLU A 230 1.83 -11.21 -11.48
N CYS A 231 1.55 -9.94 -11.18
CA CYS A 231 0.77 -9.55 -10.00
C CYS A 231 -0.59 -8.91 -10.32
N PRO A 232 -1.57 -9.63 -10.88
CA PRO A 232 -2.85 -9.06 -11.32
C PRO A 232 -3.70 -8.43 -10.21
N ARG A 233 -3.42 -8.71 -8.93
CA ARG A 233 -4.10 -8.09 -7.77
C ARG A 233 -3.30 -6.97 -7.12
N LEU A 234 -2.20 -6.54 -7.75
CA LEU A 234 -1.45 -5.33 -7.40
C LEU A 234 -1.51 -4.34 -8.56
N ARG A 235 -1.57 -3.04 -8.24
CA ARG A 235 -1.39 -1.95 -9.20
C ARG A 235 -0.14 -1.16 -8.83
N LEU A 236 0.88 -1.20 -9.69
CA LEU A 236 2.03 -0.30 -9.58
C LEU A 236 1.50 1.14 -9.77
N HIS A 237 1.49 1.92 -8.69
CA HIS A 237 0.82 3.22 -8.65
C HIS A 237 1.81 4.40 -8.54
N GLY A 238 3.09 4.14 -8.27
CA GLY A 238 4.06 5.18 -7.98
C GLY A 238 5.38 4.68 -7.38
N LEU A 239 6.21 5.64 -6.97
CA LEU A 239 7.46 5.42 -6.24
C LEU A 239 7.44 6.19 -4.90
N MET A 240 8.21 5.72 -3.92
CA MET A 240 8.31 6.35 -2.60
C MET A 240 9.78 6.51 -2.18
N THR A 241 10.14 7.63 -1.56
CA THR A 241 11.39 7.72 -0.77
C THR A 241 11.15 8.31 0.61
N ILE A 242 11.97 7.86 1.57
CA ILE A 242 12.10 8.46 2.90
C ILE A 242 13.10 9.64 2.87
N GLY A 243 14.04 9.65 1.92
CA GLY A 243 15.11 10.64 1.83
C GLY A 243 16.23 10.49 2.88
N SER A 244 17.19 11.41 2.83
CA SER A 244 18.26 11.56 3.82
C SER A 244 17.93 12.63 4.85
N LEU A 245 18.27 12.38 6.13
CA LEU A 245 18.03 13.36 7.21
C LEU A 245 18.83 14.66 6.98
N SER A 246 20.01 14.55 6.38
CA SER A 246 20.83 15.68 5.95
C SER A 246 20.10 16.56 4.93
N ALA A 247 19.57 15.99 3.84
CA ALA A 247 18.85 16.78 2.85
C ALA A 247 17.50 17.31 3.37
N SER A 248 16.80 16.54 4.21
CA SER A 248 15.56 16.98 4.87
C SER A 248 15.73 18.13 5.87
N THR A 249 16.98 18.47 6.25
CA THR A 249 17.28 19.53 7.23
C THR A 249 18.26 20.59 6.72
N SER A 250 18.82 20.44 5.52
CA SER A 250 19.62 21.46 4.88
C SER A 250 18.73 22.60 4.37
N ASN A 251 19.01 23.83 4.79
CA ASN A 251 18.44 25.03 4.19
C ASN A 251 19.08 25.28 2.81
N SER A 252 18.74 24.45 1.81
CA SER A 252 19.18 24.58 0.43
C SER A 252 18.61 25.85 -0.19
N SER A 253 19.36 26.96 -0.16
CA SER A 253 18.87 28.25 -0.65
C SER A 253 18.71 28.34 -2.19
N ASP A 254 19.21 27.36 -2.94
CA ASP A 254 19.31 27.45 -4.42
C ASP A 254 19.26 26.08 -5.16
N GLY A 255 18.97 24.97 -4.47
CA GLY A 255 19.20 23.62 -5.03
C GLY A 255 18.20 22.52 -4.67
N GLY A 256 17.13 22.85 -3.93
CA GLY A 256 16.09 21.89 -3.51
C GLY A 256 16.62 20.71 -2.68
N ASN A 257 15.87 19.61 -2.68
CA ASN A 257 16.27 18.35 -2.04
C ASN A 257 16.75 17.32 -3.11
N PRO A 258 18.03 16.89 -3.08
CA PRO A 258 18.57 15.94 -4.07
C PRO A 258 17.97 14.53 -3.99
N ASP A 259 17.41 14.12 -2.85
CA ASP A 259 16.69 12.84 -2.75
C ASP A 259 15.43 12.84 -3.63
N PHE A 260 14.73 13.97 -3.73
CA PHE A 260 13.49 14.09 -4.50
C PHE A 260 13.78 14.21 -6.01
N ASP A 261 14.87 14.89 -6.39
CA ASP A 261 15.37 14.86 -7.77
C ASP A 261 15.84 13.46 -8.21
N THR A 262 16.44 12.69 -7.30
CA THR A 262 16.80 11.29 -7.53
C THR A 262 15.56 10.42 -7.74
N LEU A 263 14.49 10.61 -6.95
CA LEU A 263 13.23 9.88 -7.12
C LEU A 263 12.54 10.21 -8.45
N LYS A 264 12.48 11.50 -8.82
CA LYS A 264 11.97 11.97 -10.12
C LYS A 264 12.72 11.34 -11.28
N SER A 265 14.05 11.44 -11.27
CA SER A 265 14.91 10.87 -12.32
C SER A 265 14.74 9.35 -12.43
N THR A 266 14.59 8.67 -11.29
CA THR A 266 14.31 7.22 -11.24
C THR A 266 12.96 6.89 -11.87
N ARG A 267 11.91 7.71 -11.65
CA ARG A 267 10.60 7.55 -12.30
C ARG A 267 10.70 7.67 -13.81
N THR A 268 11.35 8.74 -14.30
CA THR A 268 11.60 8.95 -15.74
C THR A 268 12.31 7.75 -16.37
N ALA A 269 13.42 7.32 -15.76
CA ALA A 269 14.20 6.18 -16.22
C ALA A 269 13.39 4.87 -16.23
N LEU A 270 12.59 4.63 -15.18
CA LEU A 270 11.77 3.42 -15.07
C LEU A 270 10.69 3.35 -16.16
N VAL A 271 9.96 4.45 -16.41
CA VAL A 271 8.95 4.51 -17.48
C VAL A 271 9.58 4.28 -18.84
N GLN A 272 10.73 4.92 -19.12
CA GLN A 272 11.47 4.72 -20.37
C GLN A 272 11.95 3.26 -20.54
N ALA A 273 12.49 2.65 -19.48
CA ALA A 273 13.00 1.28 -19.52
C ALA A 273 11.91 0.21 -19.67
N LEU A 274 10.75 0.39 -19.01
CA LEU A 274 9.61 -0.51 -19.16
C LEU A 274 9.01 -0.43 -20.57
N LYS A 275 8.92 0.79 -21.14
CA LYS A 275 8.47 1.00 -22.52
C LYS A 275 9.43 0.41 -23.55
N SER A 276 10.74 0.64 -23.42
CA SER A 276 11.74 0.15 -24.38
C SER A 276 11.86 -1.38 -24.38
N LYS A 277 11.63 -2.02 -23.22
CA LYS A 277 11.51 -3.48 -23.08
C LYS A 277 10.14 -4.04 -23.53
N GLY A 278 9.17 -3.19 -23.90
CA GLY A 278 7.84 -3.60 -24.34
C GLY A 278 7.01 -4.29 -23.25
N VAL A 279 7.22 -3.93 -21.98
CA VAL A 279 6.53 -4.56 -20.85
C VAL A 279 5.02 -4.29 -20.93
N LYS A 280 4.22 -5.36 -20.94
CA LYS A 280 2.75 -5.26 -20.96
C LYS A 280 2.27 -4.52 -19.71
N GLY A 281 1.52 -3.45 -19.90
CA GLY A 281 1.02 -2.61 -18.80
C GLY A 281 2.03 -1.59 -18.27
N ALA A 282 3.15 -1.37 -18.96
CA ALA A 282 4.03 -0.24 -18.68
C ALA A 282 3.25 1.09 -18.69
N PRO A 283 3.54 2.04 -17.77
CA PRO A 283 2.91 3.36 -17.78
C PRO A 283 3.15 4.10 -19.09
N GLU A 284 2.13 4.76 -19.64
CA GLU A 284 2.28 5.52 -20.89
C GLU A 284 2.93 6.90 -20.69
N SER A 285 2.93 7.40 -19.46
CA SER A 285 3.51 8.67 -19.06
C SER A 285 4.07 8.63 -17.64
N GLU A 286 4.95 9.59 -17.32
CA GLU A 286 5.40 9.78 -15.94
C GLU A 286 4.28 10.12 -14.95
N GLY A 287 3.19 10.74 -15.43
CA GLY A 287 2.06 11.16 -14.59
C GLY A 287 1.21 10.01 -14.05
N GLU A 288 1.37 8.80 -14.59
CA GLU A 288 0.71 7.58 -14.09
C GLU A 288 1.41 6.97 -12.86
N LEU A 289 2.64 7.39 -12.56
CA LEU A 289 3.38 7.00 -11.36
C LEU A 289 3.44 8.19 -10.37
N GLU A 290 2.62 8.13 -9.32
CA GLU A 290 2.64 9.08 -8.20
C GLU A 290 4.02 9.07 -7.50
N LEU A 291 4.43 10.22 -6.95
CA LEU A 291 5.63 10.34 -6.14
C LEU A 291 5.26 10.59 -4.67
N SER A 292 5.53 9.62 -3.80
CA SER A 292 5.36 9.80 -2.34
C SER A 292 6.68 10.22 -1.71
N MET A 293 6.80 11.51 -1.41
CA MET A 293 8.01 12.09 -0.85
C MET A 293 7.69 13.38 -0.07
N GLY A 294 8.53 13.73 0.90
CA GLY A 294 8.29 14.82 1.84
C GLY A 294 7.62 14.37 3.14
N MET A 295 8.15 14.86 4.25
CA MET A 295 7.72 14.63 5.62
C MET A 295 7.63 15.96 6.37
N SER A 296 7.41 15.92 7.69
CA SER A 296 7.17 17.11 8.52
C SER A 296 8.22 18.24 8.43
N ALA A 297 9.45 17.95 7.99
CA ALA A 297 10.55 18.92 7.88
C ALA A 297 10.71 19.53 6.47
N ASP A 298 10.35 18.77 5.42
CA ASP A 298 10.74 19.01 4.03
C ASP A 298 9.57 18.87 3.04
N PHE A 299 8.33 18.68 3.51
CA PHE A 299 7.17 18.52 2.63
C PHE A 299 6.99 19.70 1.66
N LYS A 300 7.32 20.94 2.06
CA LYS A 300 7.24 22.12 1.18
C LYS A 300 8.15 21.96 -0.03
N GLU A 301 9.39 21.53 0.18
CA GLU A 301 10.33 21.28 -0.91
C GLU A 301 9.87 20.10 -1.77
N ALA A 302 9.30 19.07 -1.15
CA ALA A 302 8.67 17.97 -1.88
C ALA A 302 7.51 18.43 -2.78
N VAL A 303 6.66 19.38 -2.34
CA VAL A 303 5.63 19.98 -3.20
C VAL A 303 6.26 20.70 -4.38
N LYS A 304 7.28 21.55 -4.14
CA LYS A 304 8.00 22.27 -5.20
C LYS A 304 8.66 21.34 -6.22
N GLN A 305 9.15 20.20 -5.75
CA GLN A 305 9.74 19.16 -6.60
C GLN A 305 8.71 18.11 -7.08
N GLY A 306 7.41 18.39 -7.05
CA GLY A 306 6.38 17.59 -7.74
C GLY A 306 5.92 16.31 -7.03
N SER A 307 5.96 16.29 -5.70
CA SER A 307 5.37 15.22 -4.88
C SER A 307 3.86 15.11 -5.10
N SER A 308 3.37 13.89 -5.30
CA SER A 308 1.93 13.57 -5.36
C SER A 308 1.36 13.24 -3.97
N GLY A 309 2.20 12.99 -2.97
CA GLY A 309 1.79 12.65 -1.61
C GLY A 309 2.85 12.95 -0.56
N VAL A 310 2.48 13.71 0.48
CA VAL A 310 3.36 14.12 1.58
C VAL A 310 2.90 13.50 2.90
N ARG A 311 3.85 13.01 3.71
CA ARG A 311 3.59 12.15 4.88
C ARG A 311 3.94 12.86 6.19
N VAL A 312 2.98 13.58 6.76
CA VAL A 312 3.21 14.48 7.90
C VAL A 312 2.65 13.86 9.19
N GLY A 313 3.41 13.94 10.28
CA GLY A 313 3.03 13.32 11.56
C GLY A 313 3.14 14.28 12.74
N THR A 314 4.36 14.67 13.11
CA THR A 314 4.63 15.52 14.29
C THR A 314 3.90 16.87 14.24
N ARG A 315 3.78 17.48 13.05
CA ARG A 315 3.04 18.75 12.86
C ARG A 315 1.53 18.63 13.06
N ILE A 316 0.95 17.42 12.97
CA ILE A 316 -0.49 17.17 13.09
C ILE A 316 -0.83 16.69 14.50
N PHE A 317 -0.15 15.64 14.96
CA PHE A 317 -0.51 14.96 16.21
C PHE A 317 0.34 15.38 17.43
N GLY A 318 1.33 16.25 17.25
CA GLY A 318 2.33 16.58 18.28
C GLY A 318 3.38 15.48 18.51
N GLU A 319 4.24 15.66 19.52
CA GLU A 319 5.31 14.71 19.85
C GLU A 319 4.81 13.28 20.15
N ARG A 320 5.68 12.29 19.95
CA ARG A 320 5.36 10.89 20.23
C ARG A 320 5.41 10.64 21.75
N PRO A 321 4.57 9.75 22.31
CA PRO A 321 4.74 9.28 23.68
C PRO A 321 6.18 8.80 23.90
N LYS A 322 6.82 9.28 24.98
CA LYS A 322 8.17 8.81 25.34
C LYS A 322 8.11 7.30 25.58
N LYS A 323 9.05 6.56 25.00
CA LYS A 323 9.13 5.11 25.16
C LYS A 323 9.36 4.79 26.65
N VAL A 324 8.32 4.36 27.36
CA VAL A 324 8.45 3.91 28.74
C VAL A 324 9.41 2.73 28.73
N LYS A 325 10.56 2.88 29.40
CA LYS A 325 11.50 1.77 29.57
C LYS A 325 10.83 0.77 30.50
N ALA A 326 10.69 -0.48 30.05
CA ALA A 326 10.34 -1.57 30.95
C ALA A 326 11.50 -1.73 31.95
N GLY A 327 11.33 -1.22 33.17
CA GLY A 327 12.38 -1.13 34.17
C GLY A 327 11.92 -0.46 35.46
N ASP A 328 11.24 0.68 35.38
CA ASP A 328 10.84 1.46 36.58
C ASP A 328 9.49 0.97 37.16
N GLY A 329 9.38 -0.34 37.37
CA GLY A 329 8.39 -0.91 38.28
C GLY A 329 8.85 -0.68 39.70
N GLN A 330 8.12 0.16 40.46
CA GLN A 330 8.44 0.44 41.86
C GLN A 330 8.60 -0.85 42.67
N GLY A 331 9.76 -1.01 43.28
CA GLY A 331 10.00 -2.03 44.29
C GLY A 331 9.21 -1.74 45.56
N VAL A 332 7.96 -2.21 45.62
CA VAL A 332 7.21 -2.28 46.87
C VAL A 332 7.74 -3.48 47.66
N THR A 333 8.62 -3.22 48.63
CA THR A 333 9.05 -4.21 49.62
C THR A 333 8.83 -3.69 51.04
N LYS A 334 7.76 -4.20 51.65
CA LYS A 334 7.45 -4.28 53.10
C LYS A 334 7.49 -2.98 53.90
#